data_AF-A0A1Q6L8J6-F1
#
_entry.id   AF-A0A1Q6L8J6-F1
#
_cell.length_a   1.000
_cell.length_b   1.000
_cell.length_c   1.000
_cell.angle_alpha   90.00
_cell.angle_beta   90.00
_cell.angle_gamma   90.00
#
_symmetry.space_group_name_H-M   'P 1'
#
loop_
_entity.id
_entity.type
_entity.pdbx_description
1 polymer ?
#
loop_
_entity_poly.entity_id
_entity_poly.type
_entity_poly.pdbx_seq_one_letter_code
_entity_poly.pdbx_strand_id
1 'polypeptide(L)' 'MENVFNIKYNARLDRLELPKEKKTSKVLNFIKKHKFFSVACTSFLTLSFVNFYLIYTFMKVLQNI' A
#
# COMPACT_ATOMS: atom_id res chain seq x y z
N MET A 1 25.47 12.50 -14.85
CA MET A 1 25.52 13.93 -14.48
C MET A 1 24.96 14.04 -13.08
N GLU A 2 25.77 14.61 -12.18
CA GLU A 2 25.54 14.72 -10.74
C GLU A 2 24.14 15.22 -10.40
N ASN A 3 23.52 14.60 -9.40
CA ASN A 3 22.39 15.17 -8.69
C ASN A 3 22.91 16.40 -7.92
N VAL A 4 23.04 17.52 -8.63
CA VAL A 4 23.33 18.84 -8.07
C VAL A 4 22.30 19.08 -6.98
N PHE A 5 22.77 19.17 -5.74
CA PHE A 5 21.97 19.32 -4.54
C PHE A 5 20.84 20.34 -4.76
N ASN A 6 19.62 19.86 -4.97
CA ASN A 6 18.43 20.68 -5.21
C ASN A 6 17.94 21.25 -3.87
N ILE A 7 18.73 22.11 -3.24
CA ILE A 7 18.47 22.71 -1.94
C ILE A 7 17.71 24.01 -2.18
N LYS A 8 16.53 24.15 -1.59
CA LYS A 8 15.70 25.37 -1.72
C LYS A 8 15.84 26.21 -0.46
N TYR A 9 16.22 27.48 -0.59
CA TYR A 9 16.28 28.41 0.53
C TYR A 9 14.87 28.81 0.99
N ASN A 10 14.55 28.63 2.28
CA ASN A 10 13.30 29.05 2.88
C ASN A 10 13.50 30.37 3.63
N ALA A 11 13.09 31.48 3.01
CA ALA A 11 13.19 32.83 3.58
C ALA A 11 12.35 33.05 4.85
N ARG A 12 11.37 32.19 5.15
CA ARG A 12 10.55 32.31 6.38
C ARG A 12 11.21 31.68 7.61
N LEU A 13 12.06 30.68 7.39
CA LEU A 13 12.75 29.94 8.46
C LEU A 13 14.26 30.23 8.46
N ASP A 14 14.72 31.09 7.55
CA ASP A 14 16.11 31.48 7.31
C ASP A 14 17.07 30.28 7.22
N ARG A 15 16.59 29.21 6.55
CA ARG A 15 17.28 27.92 6.48
C ARG A 15 17.12 27.28 5.11
N LEU A 16 18.12 26.51 4.73
CA LEU A 16 18.14 25.70 3.53
C LEU A 16 17.32 24.42 3.75
N GLU A 17 16.28 24.23 2.95
CA GLU A 17 15.44 23.03 2.98
C GLU A 17 15.78 22.09 1.81
N LEU A 18 16.02 20.83 2.14
CA LEU A 18 15.95 19.76 1.15
C LEU A 18 14.47 19.55 0.79
N PRO A 19 14.11 19.50 -0.51
CA PRO A 19 12.75 19.26 -0.94
C PRO A 19 12.32 17.91 -0.38
N LYS A 20 11.38 17.93 0.57
CA LYS A 20 10.80 16.71 1.13
C LYS A 20 10.25 15.91 -0.04
N GLU A 21 10.83 14.73 -0.30
CA GLU A 21 10.26 13.80 -1.25
C GLU A 21 8.78 13.60 -0.92
N LYS A 22 7.93 13.74 -1.93
CA LYS A 22 6.49 13.56 -1.77
C LYS A 22 6.26 12.16 -1.21
N LYS A 23 5.67 12.03 -0.03
CA LYS A 23 5.39 10.73 0.63
C LYS A 23 4.71 9.72 -0.30
N THR A 24 3.96 10.20 -1.29
CA THR A 24 3.34 9.40 -2.36
C THR A 24 4.34 8.62 -3.22
N SER A 25 5.54 9.15 -3.51
CA SER A 25 6.59 8.41 -4.24
C SER A 25 7.12 7.23 -3.43
N LYS A 26 7.20 7.39 -2.10
CA LYS A 26 7.71 6.37 -1.17
C LYS A 26 6.76 5.17 -1.08
N VAL A 27 5.45 5.42 -1.01
CA VAL A 27 4.42 4.38 -0.98
C VAL A 27 4.38 3.63 -2.31
N LEU A 28 4.42 4.33 -3.44
CA LEU A 28 4.45 3.71 -4.77
C LEU A 28 5.70 2.83 -4.97
N ASN A 29 6.88 3.30 -4.54
CA ASN A 29 8.10 2.50 -4.60
C ASN A 29 8.06 1.29 -3.66
N PHE A 30 7.42 1.40 -2.49
CA PHE A 30 7.22 0.27 -1.59
C PHE A 30 6.30 -0.79 -2.23
N ILE A 31 5.18 -0.39 -2.81
CA ILE A 31 4.27 -1.29 -3.54
C ILE A 31 4.99 -1.95 -4.73
N LYS A 32 5.82 -1.19 -5.47
CA LYS A 32 6.58 -1.70 -6.61
C LYS A 32 7.64 -2.74 -6.19
N LYS A 33 8.29 -2.51 -5.05
CA LYS A 33 9.26 -3.45 -4.44
C LYS A 33 8.59 -4.71 -3.91
N HIS A 34 7.37 -4.59 -3.40
CA HIS A 34 6.62 -5.67 -2.77
C HIS A 34 5.54 -6.29 -3.68
N LYS A 35 5.70 -6.22 -5.01
CA LYS A 35 4.72 -6.74 -5.98
C LYS A 35 4.30 -8.19 -5.69
N PHE A 36 5.24 -9.04 -5.26
CA PHE A 36 4.95 -10.43 -4.86
C PHE A 36 4.12 -10.51 -3.58
N PHE A 37 4.47 -9.73 -2.55
CA PHE A 37 3.72 -9.68 -1.29
C PHE A 37 2.32 -9.11 -1.48
N SER A 38 2.17 -8.09 -2.34
CA SER A 38 0.87 -7.53 -2.68
C SER A 38 -0.02 -8.57 -3.33
N VAL A 39 0.50 -9.32 -4.30
CA VAL A 39 -0.26 -10.40 -4.98
C VAL A 39 -0.62 -11.52 -4.01
N ALA A 40 0.34 -11.95 -3.17
CA ALA A 40 0.08 -12.96 -2.15
C ALA A 40 -1.02 -12.53 -1.17
N CYS A 41 -0.98 -11.27 -0.71
CA CYS A 41 -1.97 -10.71 0.21
C CYS A 41 -3.37 -10.62 -0.43
N THR A 42 -3.48 -10.15 -1.67
CA THR A 42 -4.76 -10.09 -2.38
C THR A 42 -5.35 -11.47 -2.64
N SER A 43 -4.52 -12.45 -3.01
CA SER A 43 -4.96 -13.84 -3.21
C SER A 43 -5.41 -14.47 -1.89
N PHE A 44 -4.70 -14.22 -0.80
CA PHE A 44 -5.09 -14.71 0.52
C PHE A 44 -6.46 -14.14 0.97
N LEU A 45 -6.66 -12.83 0.82
CA LEU A 45 -7.91 -12.18 1.20
C LEU A 45 -9.09 -12.70 0.36
N THR A 46 -8.94 -12.79 -0.96
CA THR A 46 -10.00 -13.29 -1.85
C THR A 46 -10.39 -14.72 -1.53
N LEU A 47 -9.42 -15.62 -1.33
CA LEU A 47 -9.69 -17.00 -0.91
C LEU A 47 -10.37 -17.07 0.47
N SER A 48 -9.96 -16.22 1.41
CA SER A 48 -10.58 -16.14 2.73
C SER A 48 -12.04 -15.72 2.65
N PHE A 49 -12.36 -14.68 1.87
CA PHE A 49 -13.73 -14.23 1.65
C PHE A 49 -14.61 -15.28 0.99
N VAL A 50 -14.10 -15.95 -0.05
CA VAL A 50 -14.83 -17.04 -0.73
C VAL A 50 -15.14 -18.16 0.26
N ASN A 51 -14.16 -18.60 1.05
CA ASN A 51 -14.38 -19.64 2.06
C ASN A 51 -15.41 -19.22 3.11
N PHE A 52 -15.31 -17.99 3.61
CA PHE A 52 -16.27 -17.47 4.59
C PHE A 52 -17.70 -17.45 4.03
N TYR A 53 -17.86 -16.98 2.79
CA TYR A 53 -19.15 -16.98 2.10
C TYR A 53 -19.72 -18.39 1.92
N LEU A 54 -18.87 -19.35 1.58
CA LEU A 54 -19.25 -20.76 1.40
C LEU A 54 -19.73 -21.38 2.71
N ILE A 55 -18.99 -21.15 3.81
CA ILE A 55 -19.37 -21.60 5.16
C ILE A 55 -20.69 -20.97 5.58
N TYR A 56 -20.86 -19.66 5.38
CA TYR A 56 -22.10 -18.96 5.72
C TYR A 56 -23.31 -19.54 4.96
N THR A 57 -23.13 -19.78 3.66
CA THR A 57 -24.17 -20.39 2.82
C THR A 57 -24.49 -21.80 3.28
N PHE A 58 -23.47 -22.59 3.62
CA PHE A 58 -23.64 -23.96 4.11
C PHE A 58 -24.41 -23.98 5.45
N MET A 59 -24.03 -23.10 6.38
CA MET A 59 -24.76 -22.90 7.64
C MET A 59 -26.22 -22.56 7.38
N LYS A 60 -26.50 -21.61 6.48
CA LYS A 60 -27.86 -21.18 6.15
C LYS A 60 -28.70 -22.31 5.57
N VAL A 61 -28.13 -23.16 4.71
CA VAL A 61 -28.82 -24.34 4.17
C VAL A 61 -29.12 -25.35 5.28
N LEU A 62 -28.15 -25.64 6.15
CA LEU A 62 -28.31 -26.54 7.30
C LEU A 62 -29.37 -26.06 8.29
N GLN A 63 -29.47 -24.75 8.51
CA GLN A 63 -30.45 -24.15 9.41
C GLN A 63 -31.87 -24.14 8.84
N ASN A 64 -32.00 -24.29 7.52
CA ASN A 64 -33.26 -24.23 6.78
C ASN A 64 -33.76 -25.62 6.35
N ILE A 65 -33.01 -26.68 6.69
CA ILE A 65 -33.38 -28.10 6.64
C ILE A 65 -33.81 -28.51 8.06
#